data_AF-A0A1E3VPI3-F1
#
_entry.id   AF-A0A1E3VPI3-F1
#
_cell.length_a   1.000
_cell.length_b   1.000
_cell.length_c   1.000
_cell.angle_alpha   90.00
_cell.angle_beta   90.00
_cell.angle_gamma   90.00
#
_symmetry.space_group_name_H-M   'P 1'
#
loop_
_entity.id
_entity.type
_entity.pdbx_description
1 polymer ?
#
loop_
_entity_poly.entity_id
_entity_poly.type
_entity_poly.pdbx_seq_one_letter_code
_entity_poly.pdbx_strand_id
1 'polypeptide(L)'
;MIKIAIAAVLALMGVSFALAEEVAPPPATAIVLALQDAVRTNDKDWFVAHLHFPVRYFGKTKHVIRSKDWFLSHYDTIIGPELKAAILGQDPEDIFKNYQGLMVGGGSHNIWLEDFGDPGGGIPSRFEIITINNSE
;
A
#
# COMPACT_ATOMS: atom_id res chain seq x y z
N MET A 1 2.23 54.96 -16.11
CA MET A 1 1.57 54.87 -17.43
C MET A 1 2.04 53.58 -18.12
N ILE A 2 1.11 52.81 -18.70
CA ILE A 2 1.20 51.98 -19.95
C ILE A 2 2.63 51.54 -20.39
N LYS A 3 3.03 50.25 -20.33
CA LYS A 3 2.80 49.09 -21.28
C LYS A 3 3.40 49.27 -22.71
N ILE A 4 3.97 48.26 -23.41
CA ILE A 4 4.44 46.88 -23.11
C ILE A 4 5.24 46.30 -24.32
N ALA A 5 6.26 45.44 -24.09
CA ALA A 5 6.86 44.53 -25.09
C ALA A 5 7.44 43.30 -24.37
N ILE A 6 6.98 42.05 -24.51
CA ILE A 6 6.81 41.19 -25.71
C ILE A 6 8.12 41.04 -26.50
N ALA A 7 8.76 39.89 -26.32
CA ALA A 7 9.64 39.28 -27.31
C ALA A 7 9.14 37.84 -27.52
N ALA A 8 8.62 37.55 -28.71
CA ALA A 8 8.28 36.21 -29.13
C ALA A 8 9.47 35.59 -29.86
N VAL A 9 9.74 34.30 -29.63
CA VAL A 9 10.71 33.53 -30.42
C VAL A 9 10.07 32.21 -30.87
N LEU A 10 9.80 32.14 -32.17
CA LEU A 10 9.71 30.91 -32.95
C LEU A 10 11.12 30.65 -33.55
N ALA A 11 11.58 29.43 -33.85
CA ALA A 11 11.01 28.10 -33.63
C ALA A 11 12.06 26.98 -33.85
N LEU A 12 11.65 25.73 -33.59
CA LEU A 12 12.14 24.47 -34.20
C LEU A 12 13.63 24.08 -34.06
N MET A 13 13.89 23.10 -33.18
CA MET A 13 14.38 21.78 -33.59
C MET A 13 14.02 20.73 -32.52
N GLY A 14 13.74 19.50 -32.95
CA GLY A 14 13.06 18.52 -32.12
C GLY A 14 13.95 17.89 -31.05
N VAL A 15 13.71 18.25 -29.80
CA VAL A 15 13.87 17.34 -28.66
C VAL A 15 12.57 17.39 -27.88
N SER A 16 11.74 16.36 -28.01
CA SER A 16 10.62 16.14 -27.10
C SER A 16 11.18 15.70 -25.76
N PHE A 17 11.66 16.67 -24.97
CA PHE A 17 11.49 16.56 -23.52
C PHE A 17 9.98 16.61 -23.28
N ALA A 18 9.36 15.42 -23.36
CA ALA A 18 8.13 15.18 -22.64
C ALA A 18 8.41 15.65 -21.22
N LEU A 19 7.65 16.64 -20.76
CA LEU A 19 7.64 16.98 -19.34
C LEU A 19 7.33 15.66 -18.65
N ALA A 20 8.26 15.19 -17.81
CA ALA A 20 8.00 14.05 -16.98
C ALA A 20 6.87 14.47 -16.04
N GLU A 21 5.65 14.09 -16.42
CA GLU A 21 4.54 13.99 -15.50
C GLU A 21 5.08 13.20 -14.31
N GLU A 22 4.84 13.68 -13.09
CA GLU A 22 5.26 12.98 -11.89
C GLU A 22 4.35 11.75 -11.76
N VAL A 23 4.70 10.69 -12.50
CA VAL A 23 3.87 9.50 -12.68
C VAL A 23 3.73 8.85 -11.32
N ALA A 24 2.56 9.05 -10.70
CA ALA A 24 2.22 8.44 -9.43
C ALA A 24 2.44 6.91 -9.51
N PRO A 25 2.98 6.29 -8.47
CA PRO A 25 3.30 4.86 -8.50
C PRO A 25 2.05 4.03 -8.81
N PRO A 26 2.19 2.87 -9.49
CA PRO A 26 1.09 1.95 -9.72
C PRO A 26 0.34 1.65 -8.41
N PRO A 27 -1.00 1.46 -8.40
CA PRO A 27 -1.78 1.31 -7.17
C PRO A 27 -1.26 0.22 -6.20
N ALA A 28 -0.67 -0.86 -6.74
CA ALA A 28 -0.02 -1.90 -5.94
C ALA A 28 1.24 -1.40 -5.21
N THR A 29 2.12 -0.67 -5.90
CA THR A 29 3.30 -0.01 -5.30
C THR A 29 2.88 1.06 -4.30
N ALA A 30 1.84 1.84 -4.62
CA ALA A 30 1.31 2.87 -3.74
C ALA A 30 0.82 2.29 -2.39
N ILE A 31 0.08 1.18 -2.39
CA ILE A 31 -0.38 0.56 -1.13
C ILE A 31 0.76 -0.12 -0.35
N VAL A 32 1.77 -0.69 -1.02
CA VAL A 32 2.95 -1.24 -0.33
C VAL A 32 3.70 -0.13 0.40
N LEU A 33 3.94 1.01 -0.26
CA LEU A 33 4.58 2.18 0.34
C LEU A 33 3.78 2.72 1.54
N ALA A 34 2.45 2.82 1.40
CA ALA A 34 1.56 3.27 2.48
C ALA A 34 1.54 2.29 3.68
N LEU A 35 1.49 0.99 3.44
CA LEU A 35 1.57 -0.04 4.48
C LEU A 35 2.92 0.00 5.20
N GLN A 36 4.03 0.15 4.46
CA GLN A 36 5.34 0.32 5.07
C GLN A 36 5.42 1.59 5.93
N ASP A 37 4.83 2.71 5.49
CA ASP A 37 4.82 3.95 6.28
C ASP A 37 3.99 3.81 7.57
N ALA A 38 2.80 3.21 7.49
CA ALA A 38 1.97 2.87 8.64
C ALA A 38 2.70 1.93 9.63
N VAL A 39 3.56 1.02 9.13
CA VAL A 39 4.42 0.18 9.97
C VAL A 39 5.56 0.98 10.62
N ARG A 40 6.21 1.91 9.91
CA ARG A 40 7.29 2.78 10.46
C ARG A 40 6.76 3.67 11.58
N THR A 41 5.55 4.20 11.42
CA THR A 41 4.92 5.16 12.33
C THR A 41 4.08 4.51 13.45
N ASN A 42 3.78 3.20 13.32
CA ASN A 42 2.80 2.48 14.14
C ASN A 42 1.38 3.08 14.03
N ASP A 43 0.98 3.50 12.83
CA ASP A 43 -0.32 4.10 12.56
C ASP A 43 -1.46 3.07 12.68
N LYS A 44 -1.99 2.93 13.90
CA LYS A 44 -3.09 2.02 14.21
C LYS A 44 -4.39 2.42 13.49
N ASP A 45 -4.58 3.70 13.17
CA ASP A 45 -5.77 4.21 12.49
C ASP A 45 -5.75 3.86 10.99
N TRP A 46 -4.58 3.98 10.34
CA TRP A 46 -4.37 3.49 8.96
C TRP A 46 -4.71 2.01 8.85
N PHE A 47 -4.21 1.17 9.76
CA PHE A 47 -4.57 -0.26 9.77
C PHE A 47 -6.09 -0.44 9.94
N VAL A 48 -6.71 0.23 10.91
CA VAL A 48 -8.16 0.16 11.16
C VAL A 48 -9.01 0.66 9.97
N ALA A 49 -8.49 1.55 9.15
CA ALA A 49 -9.12 2.01 7.90
C ALA A 49 -9.00 0.98 6.76
N HIS A 50 -7.95 0.17 6.73
CA HIS A 50 -7.65 -0.77 5.64
C HIS A 50 -7.94 -2.25 5.98
N LEU A 51 -8.54 -2.60 7.13
CA LEU A 51 -8.91 -3.99 7.46
C LEU A 51 -10.27 -4.39 6.85
N HIS A 52 -10.28 -5.43 6.01
CA HIS A 52 -11.51 -6.03 5.48
C HIS A 52 -12.06 -7.10 6.44
N PHE A 53 -12.93 -6.70 7.37
CA PHE A 53 -13.46 -7.64 8.36
C PHE A 53 -14.42 -8.67 7.75
N PRO A 54 -14.31 -9.97 8.10
CA PRO A 54 -13.41 -10.54 9.10
C PRO A 54 -12.01 -10.86 8.53
N VAL A 55 -10.96 -10.42 9.23
CA VAL A 55 -9.56 -10.64 8.83
C VAL A 55 -9.03 -11.93 9.45
N ARG A 56 -8.39 -12.78 8.63
CA ARG A 56 -7.75 -14.01 9.12
C ARG A 56 -6.40 -13.67 9.76
N TYR A 57 -6.12 -14.25 10.93
CA TYR A 57 -4.83 -14.12 11.60
C TYR A 57 -4.19 -15.49 11.83
N PHE A 58 -2.93 -15.63 11.42
CA PHE A 58 -2.12 -16.82 11.63
C PHE A 58 -0.86 -16.43 12.40
N GLY A 59 -0.93 -16.44 13.72
CA GLY A 59 0.24 -16.33 14.60
C GLY A 59 0.49 -17.62 15.37
N LYS A 60 0.95 -17.52 16.62
CA LYS A 60 1.07 -18.67 17.55
C LYS A 60 -0.23 -19.46 17.68
N THR A 61 -1.38 -18.83 17.45
CA THR A 61 -2.68 -19.48 17.24
C THR A 61 -3.39 -18.90 16.01
N LYS A 62 -4.29 -19.69 15.42
CA LYS A 62 -5.18 -19.23 14.34
C LYS A 62 -6.35 -18.46 14.95
N HIS A 63 -6.60 -17.25 14.47
CA HIS A 63 -7.70 -16.40 14.94
C HIS A 63 -8.44 -15.75 13.76
N VAL A 64 -9.66 -15.29 14.00
CA VAL A 64 -10.46 -14.53 13.03
C VAL A 64 -10.89 -13.22 13.69
N ILE A 65 -10.23 -12.15 13.28
CA ILE A 65 -10.42 -10.79 13.78
C ILE A 65 -11.75 -10.26 13.22
N ARG A 66 -12.67 -9.88 14.11
CA ARG A 66 -14.04 -9.46 13.73
C ARG A 66 -14.38 -8.00 14.05
N SER A 67 -13.55 -7.28 14.79
CA SER A 67 -13.78 -5.89 15.13
C SER A 67 -12.50 -5.07 15.20
N LYS A 68 -12.65 -3.77 14.96
CA LYS A 68 -11.60 -2.75 15.08
C LYS A 68 -11.03 -2.73 16.51
N ASP A 69 -11.91 -2.71 17.51
CA ASP A 69 -11.53 -2.66 18.94
C ASP A 69 -10.68 -3.87 19.36
N TRP A 70 -11.00 -5.07 18.86
CA TRP A 70 -10.21 -6.27 19.16
C TRP A 70 -8.83 -6.17 18.51
N PHE A 71 -8.75 -5.75 17.24
CA PHE A 71 -7.48 -5.52 16.56
C PHE A 71 -6.62 -4.49 17.30
N LEU A 72 -7.19 -3.33 17.67
CA LEU A 72 -6.49 -2.29 18.41
C LEU A 72 -5.95 -2.78 19.76
N SER A 73 -6.76 -3.56 20.49
CA SER A 73 -6.39 -4.13 21.81
C SER A 73 -5.26 -5.17 21.74
N HIS A 74 -5.02 -5.76 20.57
CA HIS A 74 -4.01 -6.80 20.34
C HIS A 74 -2.94 -6.38 19.29
N TYR A 75 -2.92 -5.10 18.90
CA TYR A 75 -2.13 -4.60 17.77
C TYR A 75 -0.66 -5.02 17.84
N ASP A 76 -0.03 -4.82 19.00
CA ASP A 76 1.40 -5.06 19.20
C ASP A 76 1.77 -6.57 19.21
N THR A 77 0.78 -7.46 19.29
CA THR A 77 0.94 -8.92 19.09
C THR A 77 0.70 -9.32 17.62
N ILE A 78 -0.27 -8.70 16.96
CA ILE A 78 -0.65 -8.99 15.57
C ILE A 78 0.39 -8.44 14.60
N ILE A 79 0.72 -7.16 14.75
CA ILE A 79 1.77 -6.43 14.05
C ILE A 79 3.04 -6.47 14.90
N GLY A 80 3.53 -7.69 15.16
CA GLY A 80 4.73 -7.95 15.94
C GLY A 80 6.04 -7.52 15.23
N PRO A 81 7.17 -7.46 15.94
CA PRO A 81 8.43 -6.93 15.39
C PRO A 81 8.95 -7.72 14.18
N GLU A 82 8.73 -9.03 14.13
CA GLU A 82 9.11 -9.91 13.01
C GLU A 82 8.30 -9.57 11.74
N LEU A 83 6.98 -9.37 11.89
CA LEU A 83 6.12 -8.90 10.79
C LEU A 83 6.48 -7.50 10.33
N LYS A 84 6.79 -6.58 11.26
CA LYS A 84 7.25 -5.23 10.90
C LYS A 84 8.56 -5.31 10.09
N ALA A 85 9.52 -6.10 10.54
CA ALA A 85 10.80 -6.29 9.83
C ALA A 85 10.60 -6.87 8.43
N ALA A 86 9.72 -7.87 8.28
CA ALA A 86 9.43 -8.48 6.98
C ALA A 86 8.74 -7.49 6.01
N ILE A 87 7.74 -6.73 6.46
CA ILE A 87 7.05 -5.71 5.65
C ILE A 87 8.02 -4.60 5.19
N LEU A 88 8.87 -4.12 6.11
CA LEU A 88 9.85 -3.07 5.83
C LEU A 88 11.04 -3.55 4.98
N GLY A 89 11.32 -4.86 4.98
CA GLY A 89 12.40 -5.46 4.21
C GLY A 89 12.03 -5.81 2.76
N GLN A 90 10.75 -5.73 2.38
CA GLN A 90 10.34 -5.93 0.99
C GLN A 90 10.67 -4.70 0.13
N ASP A 91 11.15 -4.96 -1.09
CA ASP A 91 11.26 -3.98 -2.16
C ASP A 91 9.85 -3.64 -2.72
N PRO A 92 9.40 -2.36 -2.66
CA PRO A 92 8.10 -1.95 -3.21
C PRO A 92 8.02 -2.01 -4.75
N GLU A 93 9.13 -2.24 -5.45
CA GLU A 93 9.18 -2.49 -6.89
C GLU A 93 9.09 -4.00 -7.23
N ASP A 94 9.52 -4.90 -6.34
CA ASP A 94 9.36 -6.36 -6.48
C ASP A 94 8.15 -6.88 -5.69
N ILE A 95 6.99 -6.86 -6.37
CA ILE A 95 5.70 -7.16 -5.77
C ILE A 95 5.20 -8.56 -6.14
N PHE A 96 4.97 -9.39 -5.12
CA PHE A 96 4.25 -10.65 -5.29
C PHE A 96 2.72 -10.43 -5.29
N LYS A 97 2.08 -10.66 -6.43
CA LYS A 97 0.60 -10.68 -6.58
C LYS A 97 0.14 -11.93 -7.32
N ASN A 98 -0.92 -12.58 -6.83
CA ASN A 98 -1.55 -13.72 -7.50
C ASN A 98 -3.09 -13.65 -7.35
N TYR A 99 -3.80 -14.76 -7.62
CA TYR A 99 -5.26 -14.85 -7.52
C TYR A 99 -5.84 -14.76 -6.09
N GLN A 100 -4.97 -14.74 -5.07
CA GLN A 100 -5.31 -14.59 -3.65
C GLN A 100 -5.06 -13.15 -3.14
N GLY A 101 -4.68 -12.24 -4.05
CA GLY A 101 -4.36 -10.85 -3.75
C GLY A 101 -2.86 -10.51 -3.84
N LEU A 102 -2.54 -9.39 -3.22
CA LEU A 102 -1.22 -8.78 -3.07
C LEU A 102 -0.59 -9.25 -1.75
N MET A 103 0.58 -9.88 -1.78
CA MET A 103 1.33 -10.23 -0.57
C MET A 103 2.37 -9.14 -0.26
N VAL A 104 2.45 -8.73 1.01
CA VAL A 104 3.47 -7.79 1.52
C VAL A 104 4.22 -8.40 2.70
N GLY A 105 5.55 -8.47 2.62
CA GLY A 105 6.42 -9.14 3.58
C GLY A 105 7.09 -10.38 2.99
N GLY A 106 7.45 -11.37 3.84
CA GLY A 106 8.20 -12.55 3.40
C GLY A 106 8.08 -13.76 4.32
N GLY A 107 8.19 -14.96 3.76
CA GLY A 107 8.08 -16.22 4.50
C GLY A 107 6.77 -16.32 5.29
N SER A 108 6.85 -16.67 6.57
CA SER A 108 5.70 -16.75 7.50
C SER A 108 5.23 -15.39 8.06
N HIS A 109 5.91 -14.29 7.72
CA HIS A 109 5.64 -12.95 8.23
C HIS A 109 5.21 -12.04 7.07
N ASN A 110 3.92 -12.05 6.75
CA ASN A 110 3.37 -11.30 5.62
C ASN A 110 1.90 -10.91 5.82
N ILE A 111 1.45 -9.89 5.08
CA ILE A 111 0.07 -9.44 5.00
C ILE A 111 -0.45 -9.68 3.58
N TRP A 112 -1.69 -10.13 3.44
CA TRP A 112 -2.39 -10.21 2.16
C TRP A 112 -3.45 -9.13 2.06
N LEU A 113 -3.44 -8.42 0.95
CA LEU A 113 -4.42 -7.39 0.60
C LEU A 113 -5.16 -7.80 -0.68
N GLU A 114 -6.48 -7.64 -0.69
CA GLU A 114 -7.33 -7.83 -1.86
C GLU A 114 -7.67 -6.48 -2.48
N ASP A 115 -7.73 -6.38 -3.81
CA ASP A 115 -8.18 -5.16 -4.48
C ASP A 115 -9.69 -5.21 -4.69
N PHE A 116 -10.44 -4.43 -3.91
CA PHE A 116 -11.90 -4.30 -4.04
C PHE A 116 -12.33 -3.18 -4.99
N GLY A 117 -11.42 -2.73 -5.87
CA GLY A 117 -11.73 -1.91 -7.03
C GLY A 117 -11.98 -2.73 -8.30
N ASP A 118 -12.30 -2.03 -9.38
CA ASP A 118 -12.35 -2.56 -10.74
C ASP A 118 -11.93 -1.43 -11.70
N PRO A 119 -10.62 -1.22 -11.91
CA PRO A 119 -10.14 -0.14 -12.77
C PRO A 119 -10.63 -0.24 -14.22
N GLY A 120 -10.95 -1.45 -14.70
CA GLY A 120 -11.53 -1.66 -16.03
C GLY A 120 -13.00 -1.21 -16.10
N GLY A 121 -13.76 -1.40 -15.02
CA GLY A 121 -15.11 -0.87 -14.81
C GLY A 121 -15.17 0.59 -14.32
N GLY A 122 -14.02 1.27 -14.17
CA GLY A 122 -13.94 2.65 -13.70
C GLY A 122 -14.08 2.83 -12.18
N ILE A 123 -14.00 1.75 -11.40
CA ILE A 123 -13.95 1.79 -9.93
C ILE A 123 -12.48 1.82 -9.50
N PRO A 124 -11.99 2.88 -8.82
CA PRO A 124 -10.59 2.97 -8.40
C PRO A 124 -10.17 1.77 -7.54
N SER A 125 -8.91 1.33 -7.68
CA SER A 125 -8.32 0.30 -6.82
C SER A 125 -8.49 0.65 -5.34
N ARG A 126 -8.90 -0.34 -4.54
CA ARG A 126 -9.11 -0.20 -3.10
C ARG A 126 -8.59 -1.45 -2.40
N PHE A 127 -7.30 -1.41 -2.07
CA PHE A 127 -6.63 -2.50 -1.39
C PHE A 127 -7.00 -2.54 0.10
N GLU A 128 -7.53 -3.66 0.56
CA GLU A 128 -7.86 -3.90 1.97
C GLU A 128 -7.24 -5.21 2.46
N ILE A 129 -6.72 -5.21 3.69
CA ILE A 129 -6.08 -6.34 4.37
C ILE A 129 -7.12 -7.43 4.67
N ILE A 130 -6.91 -8.61 4.11
CA ILE A 130 -7.76 -9.81 4.29
C ILE A 130 -7.09 -10.90 5.14
N THR A 131 -5.76 -10.90 5.28
CA THR A 131 -5.03 -11.89 6.08
C THR A 131 -3.74 -11.30 6.63
N ILE A 132 -3.40 -11.65 7.88
CA ILE A 132 -2.15 -11.30 8.55
C ILE A 132 -1.50 -12.61 9.02
N ASN A 133 -0.30 -12.89 8.52
CA ASN A 133 0.55 -14.00 8.95
C ASN A 133 1.70 -13.44 9.79
N ASN A 134 1.81 -13.91 11.04
CA ASN A 134 2.88 -13.57 11.97
C ASN A 134 3.22 -14.79 12.84
N SER A 135 3.53 -15.91 12.18
CA SER A 135 3.88 -17.18 12.82
C SER A 135 5.37 -17.48 12.67
N GLU A 136 5.98 -18.02 13.71
CA GLU A 136 7.27 -18.72 13.64
C GLU A 136 7.12 -20.07 12.89
#